data_AF-A0AAE0HX43-F1
#
_entry.id   AF-A0AAE0HX43-F1
#
_cell.length_a   1.000
_cell.length_b   1.000
_cell.length_c   1.000
_cell.angle_alpha   90.00
_cell.angle_beta   90.00
_cell.angle_gamma   90.00
#
_symmetry.space_group_name_H-M   'P 1'
#
loop_
_entity.id
_entity.type
_entity.pdbx_description
1 polymer ?
#
loop_
_entity_poly.entity_id
_entity_poly.type
_entity_poly.pdbx_seq_one_letter_code
_entity_poly.pdbx_strand_id
1 'polypeptide(L)'
;MALIIRAPETLPLGSPLPPGDEHAISVHLPTWTDTVGWASHDPRVVNVMKTGYPRFFVPRVVDRLVQKMVEGTSFTWSSGLGMAFASNRYRTMCYEFLLKQPDAVEADISIFDWHWEEEADTDPGEGKNTLYTILFPQNMYGAAKAFWQHTGYGISSRRAEFWLESAPSLNPRADEITPLEDRFHKSHGENARHNIIQRIADGQSTPSLRVLREDIFLYQSGMTAITEAATAIRDALCSSQPGKPCVMVIYGFLYVDTFKVLKDVLDLEATMHKYTPSEIDGLEARLETGTQIDALFTEFPGNPLLQAPDLDRLHQLSRKHGFVLVVDDTVGTYVNVNLMPVCDVVCTSLSKMFSGACNVMGGSVVLSPTSPHRDTLRSALLDIERQTDEREDDDTEGDEMEDQYRKYESGICFYKDVIVLEENSRGFRDRVTRANGIALSVVRQLRAYPSVVRVVYYPLGSPTQGIYDRFIRQGDGYGFLLSIKFVTPGAAAAFYDALDVAKGPSLGTNFTLCCAYTLLAHYRELGQAAGYGVFEHLVRISVGLEGEEWLRGRVEKAMMAAESRVWLEFLEGQGS
;
A
#
# COMPACT_ATOMS: atom_id res chain seq x y z
N MET A 1 22.81 -4.85 -6.07
CA MET A 1 23.25 -4.28 -7.36
C MET A 1 22.54 -2.94 -7.56
N ALA A 2 23.26 -1.83 -7.65
CA ALA A 2 22.71 -0.48 -7.76
C ALA A 2 22.10 -0.23 -9.16
N LEU A 3 20.87 -0.71 -9.38
CA LEU A 3 20.17 -0.63 -10.65
C LEU A 3 19.34 0.66 -10.74
N ILE A 4 19.83 1.55 -11.61
CA ILE A 4 19.12 2.63 -12.29
C ILE A 4 18.50 3.69 -11.37
N ILE A 5 19.34 4.63 -10.88
CA ILE A 5 18.91 5.89 -10.24
C ILE A 5 18.12 6.80 -11.23
N ARG A 6 18.15 6.50 -12.53
CA ARG A 6 17.60 7.37 -13.58
C ARG A 6 16.62 6.59 -14.46
N ALA A 7 15.32 6.83 -14.32
CA ALA A 7 14.39 6.41 -15.38
C ALA A 7 14.84 7.07 -16.70
N PRO A 8 14.97 6.31 -17.81
CA PRO A 8 15.40 6.87 -19.09
C PRO A 8 14.49 7.99 -19.60
N GLU A 9 15.07 8.97 -20.30
CA GLU A 9 14.41 10.15 -20.90
C GLU A 9 13.30 9.80 -21.92
N THR A 10 13.14 8.52 -22.27
CA THR A 10 12.19 8.03 -23.29
C THR A 10 11.71 6.60 -22.99
N LEU A 11 11.14 6.35 -21.82
CA LEU A 11 10.46 5.07 -21.58
C LEU A 11 9.16 5.02 -22.40
N PRO A 12 8.90 3.94 -23.17
CA PRO A 12 7.61 3.79 -23.85
C PRO A 12 6.45 3.68 -22.85
N LEU A 13 5.27 4.19 -23.24
CA LEU A 13 4.01 3.95 -22.55
C LEU A 13 3.82 2.46 -22.22
N GLY A 14 3.40 2.16 -20.99
CA GLY A 14 3.15 0.79 -20.55
C GLY A 14 4.40 0.01 -20.12
N SER A 15 5.59 0.62 -20.14
CA SER A 15 6.83 0.00 -19.67
C SER A 15 6.86 -0.16 -18.15
N PRO A 16 7.47 -1.23 -17.62
CA PRO A 16 7.63 -1.42 -16.18
C PRO A 16 8.49 -0.31 -15.53
N LEU A 17 8.17 -0.01 -14.27
CA LEU A 17 8.96 0.86 -13.39
C LEU A 17 9.34 0.08 -12.12
N PRO A 18 10.64 -0.19 -11.87
CA PRO A 18 11.79 0.24 -12.67
C PRO A 18 11.88 -0.53 -14.01
N PRO A 19 12.55 0.04 -15.03
CA PRO A 19 12.68 -0.61 -16.33
C PRO A 19 13.48 -1.92 -16.24
N GLY A 20 12.98 -2.98 -16.89
CA GLY A 20 13.67 -4.27 -16.98
C GLY A 20 13.48 -5.19 -15.78
N ASP A 21 12.76 -4.77 -14.74
CA ASP A 21 12.40 -5.64 -13.61
C ASP A 21 11.07 -6.35 -13.89
N GLU A 22 11.09 -7.68 -13.87
CA GLU A 22 9.93 -8.54 -14.17
C GLU A 22 8.87 -8.50 -13.06
N HIS A 23 9.26 -8.07 -11.87
CA HIS A 23 8.38 -7.89 -10.71
C HIS A 23 8.12 -6.41 -10.41
N ALA A 24 8.42 -5.51 -11.35
CA ALA A 24 8.08 -4.10 -11.25
C ALA A 24 6.60 -3.91 -10.84
N ILE A 25 6.39 -3.14 -9.77
CA ILE A 25 5.05 -2.88 -9.21
C ILE A 25 4.51 -1.50 -9.64
N SER A 26 5.03 -0.93 -10.72
CA SER A 26 4.53 0.29 -11.33
C SER A 26 4.79 0.29 -12.84
N VAL A 27 4.23 1.29 -13.53
CA VAL A 27 4.16 1.36 -14.98
C VAL A 27 4.25 2.81 -15.46
N HIS A 28 4.89 2.99 -16.62
CA HIS A 28 5.14 4.29 -17.19
C HIS A 28 3.94 4.86 -17.97
N LEU A 29 3.45 6.04 -17.56
CA LEU A 29 2.36 6.82 -18.16
C LEU A 29 2.88 8.23 -18.53
N PRO A 30 3.56 8.39 -19.69
CA PRO A 30 4.42 9.54 -19.97
C PRO A 30 3.68 10.87 -20.13
N THR A 31 2.43 10.86 -20.55
CA THR A 31 1.65 12.09 -20.80
C THR A 31 0.39 12.18 -19.95
N TRP A 32 -0.15 13.39 -19.81
CA TRP A 32 -1.42 13.65 -19.15
C TRP A 32 -2.54 12.86 -19.82
N THR A 33 -2.55 12.84 -21.15
CA THR A 33 -3.49 12.06 -21.95
C THR A 33 -3.36 10.55 -21.70
N ASP A 34 -2.15 10.03 -21.49
CA ASP A 34 -1.96 8.63 -21.11
C ASP A 34 -2.51 8.31 -19.72
N THR A 35 -2.39 9.25 -18.77
CA THR A 35 -2.96 9.08 -17.44
C THR A 35 -4.49 9.07 -17.47
N VAL A 36 -5.09 9.98 -18.23
CA VAL A 36 -6.54 9.98 -18.48
C VAL A 36 -6.96 8.69 -19.19
N GLY A 37 -6.24 8.28 -20.23
CA GLY A 37 -6.51 7.06 -20.98
C GLY A 37 -6.41 5.80 -20.12
N TRP A 38 -5.44 5.72 -19.19
CA TRP A 38 -5.39 4.66 -18.18
C TRP A 38 -6.68 4.65 -17.33
N ALA A 39 -7.06 5.81 -16.79
CA ALA A 39 -8.19 5.90 -15.88
C ALA A 39 -9.55 5.65 -16.58
N SER A 40 -9.68 6.09 -17.84
CA SER A 40 -10.86 5.87 -18.68
C SER A 40 -10.87 4.52 -19.40
N HIS A 41 -9.85 3.68 -19.20
CA HIS A 41 -9.69 2.37 -19.86
C HIS A 41 -9.64 2.47 -21.41
N ASP A 42 -8.95 3.50 -21.93
CA ASP A 42 -8.68 3.67 -23.37
C ASP A 42 -7.86 2.47 -23.90
N PRO A 43 -8.35 1.74 -24.94
CA PRO A 43 -7.64 0.65 -25.60
C PRO A 43 -6.20 0.98 -26.02
N ARG A 44 -5.93 2.23 -26.42
CA ARG A 44 -4.59 2.71 -26.79
C ARG A 44 -3.59 2.56 -25.64
N VAL A 45 -4.06 2.74 -24.40
CA VAL A 45 -3.25 2.65 -23.19
C VAL A 45 -3.26 1.22 -22.65
N VAL A 46 -4.44 0.64 -22.39
CA VAL A 46 -4.53 -0.65 -21.69
C VAL A 46 -3.88 -1.81 -22.47
N ASN A 47 -3.95 -1.79 -23.81
CA ASN A 47 -3.40 -2.86 -24.64
C ASN A 47 -1.87 -2.91 -24.67
N VAL A 48 -1.19 -1.80 -24.37
CA VAL A 48 0.29 -1.74 -24.36
C VAL A 48 0.90 -1.92 -22.97
N MET A 49 0.07 -2.01 -21.92
CA MET A 49 0.53 -2.20 -20.55
C MET A 49 1.20 -3.56 -20.36
N LYS A 50 2.49 -3.54 -20.01
CA LYS A 50 3.25 -4.76 -19.67
C LYS A 50 3.02 -5.18 -18.22
N THR A 51 2.87 -4.20 -17.34
CA THR A 51 2.62 -4.37 -15.90
C THR A 51 1.77 -3.20 -15.37
N GLY A 52 1.50 -3.18 -14.08
CA GLY A 52 0.89 -2.07 -13.35
C GLY A 52 1.12 -2.22 -11.85
N TYR A 53 0.43 -1.41 -11.05
CA TYR A 53 0.45 -1.60 -9.61
C TYR A 53 -0.37 -2.86 -9.24
N PRO A 54 0.19 -3.89 -8.56
CA PRO A 54 -0.42 -5.23 -8.49
C PRO A 54 -1.84 -5.30 -7.90
N ARG A 55 -2.27 -4.31 -7.12
CA ARG A 55 -3.66 -4.22 -6.66
C ARG A 55 -4.62 -3.74 -7.75
N PHE A 56 -4.20 -2.83 -8.61
CA PHE A 56 -5.00 -2.30 -9.73
C PHE A 56 -4.86 -3.10 -11.02
N PHE A 57 -3.73 -3.79 -11.19
CA PHE A 57 -3.40 -4.60 -12.36
C PHE A 57 -3.00 -5.98 -11.86
N VAL A 58 -3.79 -7.01 -12.15
CA VAL A 58 -3.36 -8.39 -11.82
C VAL A 58 -2.12 -8.70 -12.66
N PRO A 59 -0.98 -9.08 -12.06
CA PRO A 59 0.22 -9.36 -12.85
C PRO A 59 -0.05 -10.48 -13.86
N ARG A 60 0.37 -10.31 -15.12
CA ARG A 60 0.12 -11.29 -16.18
C ARG A 60 0.66 -12.69 -15.84
N VAL A 61 1.73 -12.77 -15.03
CA VAL A 61 2.26 -14.05 -14.54
C VAL A 61 1.31 -14.76 -13.58
N VAL A 62 0.55 -14.01 -12.77
CA VAL A 62 -0.51 -14.55 -11.91
C VAL A 62 -1.66 -15.10 -12.77
N ASP A 63 -2.08 -14.36 -13.80
CA ASP A 63 -3.12 -14.84 -14.72
C ASP A 63 -2.68 -16.13 -15.44
N ARG A 64 -1.43 -16.20 -15.90
CA ARG A 64 -0.86 -17.42 -16.50
C ARG A 64 -0.83 -18.60 -15.53
N LEU A 65 -0.49 -18.36 -14.27
CA LEU A 65 -0.51 -19.40 -13.24
C LEU A 65 -1.92 -19.95 -13.05
N VAL A 66 -2.90 -19.07 -12.83
CA VAL A 66 -4.31 -19.46 -12.66
C VAL A 66 -4.80 -20.23 -13.89
N GLN A 67 -4.47 -19.77 -15.09
CA GLN A 67 -4.82 -20.47 -16.33
C GLN A 67 -4.28 -21.91 -16.35
N LYS A 68 -2.99 -22.09 -16.11
CA LYS A 68 -2.37 -23.42 -16.10
C LYS A 68 -2.92 -24.34 -15.03
N MET A 69 -3.19 -23.82 -13.83
CA MET A 69 -3.79 -24.61 -12.75
C MET A 69 -5.16 -25.15 -13.16
N VAL A 70 -5.96 -24.36 -13.88
CA VAL A 70 -7.33 -24.73 -14.27
C VAL A 70 -7.38 -25.66 -15.49
N GLU A 71 -6.38 -25.65 -16.37
CA GLU A 71 -6.31 -26.53 -17.56
C GLU A 71 -6.44 -28.03 -17.23
N GLY A 72 -6.04 -28.46 -16.03
CA GLY A 72 -6.16 -29.83 -15.55
C GLY A 72 -7.50 -30.18 -14.89
N THR A 73 -8.44 -29.24 -14.78
CA THR A 73 -9.74 -29.42 -14.11
C THR A 73 -10.86 -29.67 -15.11
N SER A 74 -12.03 -30.12 -14.65
CA SER A 74 -13.24 -30.25 -15.48
C SER A 74 -13.84 -28.90 -15.90
N PHE A 75 -13.24 -27.78 -15.45
CA PHE A 75 -13.70 -26.44 -15.74
C PHE A 75 -13.23 -25.99 -17.13
N THR A 76 -14.18 -25.75 -18.04
CA THR A 76 -13.84 -25.19 -19.36
C THR A 76 -13.53 -23.70 -19.25
N TRP A 77 -12.31 -23.32 -19.61
CA TRP A 77 -11.78 -21.95 -19.61
C TRP A 77 -12.54 -20.95 -20.52
N SER A 78 -13.58 -21.37 -21.22
CA SER A 78 -14.39 -20.51 -22.09
C SER A 78 -15.42 -19.66 -21.36
N SER A 79 -15.58 -19.80 -20.04
CA SER A 79 -16.69 -19.17 -19.29
C SER A 79 -16.36 -18.58 -17.91
N GLY A 80 -15.12 -18.63 -17.42
CA GLY A 80 -14.78 -18.09 -16.09
C GLY A 80 -13.35 -17.58 -15.94
N LEU A 81 -13.19 -16.62 -15.02
CA LEU A 81 -11.92 -16.04 -14.59
C LEU A 81 -11.60 -16.54 -13.18
N GLY A 82 -10.32 -16.54 -12.79
CA GLY A 82 -9.89 -17.00 -11.49
C GLY A 82 -8.98 -16.02 -10.75
N MET A 83 -8.92 -16.17 -9.43
CA MET A 83 -7.99 -15.46 -8.55
C MET A 83 -7.26 -16.43 -7.64
N ALA A 84 -6.00 -16.11 -7.35
CA ALA A 84 -5.13 -16.90 -6.49
C ALA A 84 -4.79 -16.15 -5.19
N PHE A 85 -4.84 -16.88 -4.08
CA PHE A 85 -4.61 -16.39 -2.72
C PHE A 85 -3.56 -17.21 -2.00
N ALA A 86 -2.85 -16.54 -1.08
CA ALA A 86 -1.82 -17.13 -0.25
C ALA A 86 -2.35 -18.05 0.86
N SER A 87 -3.62 -17.89 1.23
CA SER A 87 -4.28 -18.56 2.34
C SER A 87 -5.74 -18.88 2.03
N ASN A 88 -6.23 -19.98 2.60
CA ASN A 88 -7.63 -20.38 2.55
C ASN A 88 -8.54 -19.29 3.15
N ARG A 89 -8.15 -18.69 4.28
CA ARG A 89 -8.92 -17.60 4.91
C ARG A 89 -9.19 -16.47 3.91
N TYR A 90 -8.17 -16.07 3.15
CA TYR A 90 -8.29 -15.03 2.12
C TYR A 90 -9.20 -15.44 0.96
N ARG A 91 -9.07 -16.67 0.47
CA ARG A 91 -9.96 -17.20 -0.56
C ARG A 91 -11.40 -17.27 -0.05
N THR A 92 -11.62 -17.75 1.18
CA THR A 92 -12.95 -17.90 1.79
C THR A 92 -13.62 -16.53 1.99
N MET A 93 -12.88 -15.52 2.46
CA MET A 93 -13.38 -14.15 2.49
C MET A 93 -13.76 -13.63 1.09
N CYS A 94 -12.98 -13.97 0.05
CA CYS A 94 -13.34 -13.63 -1.34
C CYS A 94 -14.62 -14.34 -1.76
N TYR A 95 -14.74 -15.63 -1.47
CA TYR A 95 -15.92 -16.44 -1.77
C TYR A 95 -17.19 -15.84 -1.12
N GLU A 96 -17.14 -15.54 0.18
CA GLU A 96 -18.24 -14.90 0.91
C GLU A 96 -18.59 -13.52 0.32
N PHE A 97 -17.57 -12.73 -0.02
CA PHE A 97 -17.77 -11.43 -0.66
C PHE A 97 -18.45 -11.55 -2.03
N LEU A 98 -18.10 -12.57 -2.82
CA LEU A 98 -18.73 -12.85 -4.11
C LEU A 98 -20.17 -13.33 -3.95
N LEU A 99 -20.47 -14.17 -2.96
CA LEU A 99 -21.85 -14.63 -2.70
C LEU A 99 -22.80 -13.50 -2.27
N LYS A 100 -22.28 -12.40 -1.71
CA LYS A 100 -23.08 -11.21 -1.38
C LYS A 100 -23.45 -10.37 -2.61
N GLN A 101 -22.91 -10.66 -3.80
CA GLN A 101 -23.22 -9.88 -5.00
C GLN A 101 -24.61 -10.22 -5.56
N PRO A 102 -25.37 -9.25 -6.12
CA PRO A 102 -26.74 -9.48 -6.57
C PRO A 102 -26.91 -10.60 -7.61
N ASP A 103 -25.90 -10.80 -8.46
CA ASP A 103 -25.92 -11.79 -9.55
C ASP A 103 -25.20 -13.10 -9.19
N ALA A 104 -24.86 -13.31 -7.92
CA ALA A 104 -24.09 -14.47 -7.50
C ALA A 104 -24.95 -15.74 -7.47
N VAL A 105 -24.47 -16.77 -8.18
CA VAL A 105 -25.01 -18.13 -8.11
C VAL A 105 -23.91 -19.01 -7.53
N GLU A 106 -24.16 -19.58 -6.35
CA GLU A 106 -23.15 -20.36 -5.62
C GLU A 106 -22.57 -21.51 -6.45
N ALA A 107 -23.42 -22.21 -7.21
CA ALA A 107 -23.02 -23.32 -8.07
C ALA A 107 -22.05 -22.93 -9.19
N ASP A 108 -21.94 -21.64 -9.53
CA ASP A 108 -21.05 -21.13 -10.57
C ASP A 108 -19.68 -20.71 -10.03
N ILE A 109 -19.48 -20.76 -8.70
CA ILE A 109 -18.22 -20.44 -8.04
C ILE A 109 -17.55 -21.74 -7.60
N SER A 110 -16.31 -21.95 -8.02
CA SER A 110 -15.53 -23.13 -7.65
C SER A 110 -14.27 -22.74 -6.91
N ILE A 111 -13.98 -23.45 -5.82
CA ILE A 111 -12.77 -23.25 -5.03
C ILE A 111 -11.85 -24.46 -5.19
N PHE A 112 -10.54 -24.22 -5.23
CA PHE A 112 -9.53 -25.26 -5.35
C PHE A 112 -8.39 -25.00 -4.37
N ASP A 113 -7.84 -26.11 -3.85
CA ASP A 113 -6.66 -26.16 -2.99
C ASP A 113 -5.54 -26.84 -3.78
N TRP A 114 -4.46 -26.10 -4.04
CA TRP A 114 -3.30 -26.58 -4.75
C TRP A 114 -2.19 -26.81 -3.75
N HIS A 115 -1.59 -27.98 -3.77
CA HIS A 115 -0.42 -28.28 -2.96
C HIS A 115 0.57 -29.12 -3.75
N TRP A 116 1.85 -28.91 -3.45
CA TRP A 116 2.93 -29.82 -3.81
C TRP A 116 3.98 -29.76 -2.72
N GLU A 117 4.80 -30.80 -2.63
CA GLU A 117 5.86 -30.91 -1.64
C GLU A 117 7.21 -30.82 -2.35
N GLU A 118 8.11 -29.99 -1.82
CA GLU A 118 9.52 -30.04 -2.19
C GLU A 118 10.10 -31.40 -1.77
N GLU A 119 10.78 -32.11 -2.68
CA GLU A 119 11.52 -33.31 -2.33
C GLU A 119 12.66 -32.95 -1.36
N ALA A 120 12.51 -33.29 -0.07
CA ALA A 120 13.58 -33.16 0.91
C ALA A 120 13.61 -34.33 1.92
N ASP A 121 14.84 -34.71 2.28
CA ASP A 121 15.26 -35.74 3.25
C ASP A 121 15.01 -35.31 4.73
N THR A 122 14.07 -34.41 5.00
CA THR A 122 13.82 -33.76 6.32
C THR A 122 12.34 -33.85 6.73
N ASP A 123 12.04 -33.39 7.97
CA ASP A 123 10.76 -33.60 8.69
C ASP A 123 9.50 -33.44 7.81
N PRO A 124 8.50 -34.34 7.95
CA PRO A 124 7.25 -34.25 7.21
C PRO A 124 6.60 -32.87 7.38
N GLY A 125 6.39 -32.15 6.27
CA GLY A 125 5.63 -30.88 6.26
C GLY A 125 6.41 -29.59 6.01
N GLU A 126 7.74 -29.55 6.20
CA GLU A 126 8.56 -28.32 5.95
C GLU A 126 8.70 -27.95 4.43
N GLY A 127 8.25 -28.84 3.54
CA GLY A 127 8.28 -28.67 2.08
C GLY A 127 6.94 -28.31 1.42
N LYS A 128 5.84 -28.23 2.17
CA LYS A 128 4.50 -28.09 1.58
C LYS A 128 4.24 -26.67 1.07
N ASN A 129 4.11 -26.54 -0.24
CA ASN A 129 3.74 -25.30 -0.90
C ASN A 129 2.25 -25.32 -1.23
N THR A 130 1.47 -24.43 -0.63
CA THR A 130 0.02 -24.34 -0.85
C THR A 130 -0.40 -23.04 -1.54
N LEU A 131 -1.39 -23.12 -2.43
CA LEU A 131 -2.09 -21.98 -3.02
C LEU A 131 -3.59 -22.27 -3.12
N TYR A 132 -4.39 -21.22 -3.02
CA TYR A 132 -5.85 -21.33 -3.03
C TYR A 132 -6.40 -20.53 -4.19
N THR A 133 -7.20 -21.15 -5.03
CA THR A 133 -7.84 -20.43 -6.14
C THR A 133 -9.35 -20.43 -6.02
N ILE A 134 -9.97 -19.36 -6.50
CA ILE A 134 -11.40 -19.26 -6.72
C ILE A 134 -11.64 -18.98 -8.20
N LEU A 135 -12.56 -19.72 -8.81
CA LEU A 135 -13.03 -19.53 -10.18
C LEU A 135 -14.47 -19.05 -10.14
N PHE A 136 -14.80 -18.12 -11.02
CA PHE A 136 -16.11 -17.48 -11.09
C PHE A 136 -16.42 -17.04 -12.53
N PRO A 137 -17.69 -16.82 -12.89
CA PRO A 137 -18.05 -16.40 -14.24
C PRO A 137 -17.58 -14.96 -14.56
N GLN A 138 -17.42 -14.65 -15.84
CA GLN A 138 -16.86 -13.37 -16.32
C GLN A 138 -17.56 -12.12 -15.75
N ASN A 139 -18.87 -12.16 -15.54
CA ASN A 139 -19.64 -11.04 -14.97
C ASN A 139 -19.24 -10.72 -13.52
N MET A 140 -18.71 -11.67 -12.77
CA MET A 140 -18.26 -11.48 -11.39
C MET A 140 -16.84 -10.90 -11.27
N TYR A 141 -16.10 -10.79 -12.37
CA TYR A 141 -14.71 -10.30 -12.33
C TYR A 141 -14.57 -8.91 -11.71
N GLY A 142 -15.54 -8.01 -11.96
CA GLY A 142 -15.52 -6.68 -11.36
C GLY A 142 -15.51 -6.74 -9.83
N ALA A 143 -16.35 -7.59 -9.24
CA ALA A 143 -16.43 -7.78 -7.79
C ALA A 143 -15.18 -8.48 -7.25
N ALA A 144 -14.74 -9.57 -7.87
CA ALA A 144 -13.53 -10.28 -7.46
C ALA A 144 -12.29 -9.34 -7.51
N LYS A 145 -12.20 -8.51 -8.55
CA LYS A 145 -11.13 -7.52 -8.71
C LYS A 145 -11.21 -6.40 -7.69
N ALA A 146 -12.40 -5.97 -7.30
CA ALA A 146 -12.60 -5.04 -6.19
C ALA A 146 -12.10 -5.66 -4.86
N PHE A 147 -12.46 -6.91 -4.56
CA PHE A 147 -11.96 -7.62 -3.38
C PHE A 147 -10.42 -7.69 -3.37
N TRP A 148 -9.82 -8.14 -4.47
CA TRP A 148 -8.36 -8.17 -4.65
C TRP A 148 -7.72 -6.80 -4.43
N GLN A 149 -8.30 -5.76 -5.02
CA GLN A 149 -7.77 -4.40 -4.95
C GLN A 149 -7.85 -3.85 -3.52
N HIS A 150 -9.00 -3.98 -2.86
CA HIS A 150 -9.26 -3.31 -1.58
C HIS A 150 -8.57 -4.00 -0.41
N THR A 151 -8.50 -5.33 -0.42
CA THR A 151 -7.81 -6.11 0.64
C THR A 151 -6.30 -6.22 0.40
N GLY A 152 -5.87 -6.23 -0.86
CA GLY A 152 -4.51 -6.59 -1.23
C GLY A 152 -4.15 -8.06 -0.96
N TYR A 153 -5.15 -8.96 -0.84
CA TYR A 153 -4.93 -10.37 -0.48
C TYR A 153 -4.37 -11.28 -1.58
N GLY A 154 -4.33 -10.77 -2.80
CA GLY A 154 -3.84 -11.52 -3.95
C GLY A 154 -2.34 -11.84 -3.88
N ILE A 155 -1.95 -12.97 -4.48
CA ILE A 155 -0.54 -13.39 -4.52
C ILE A 155 0.35 -12.45 -5.33
N SER A 156 1.64 -12.44 -5.02
CA SER A 156 2.65 -11.67 -5.74
C SER A 156 3.03 -12.31 -7.08
N SER A 157 3.65 -11.51 -7.96
CA SER A 157 4.23 -12.02 -9.20
C SER A 157 5.36 -13.02 -8.95
N ARG A 158 6.17 -12.82 -7.91
CA ARG A 158 7.23 -13.78 -7.50
C ARG A 158 6.68 -15.11 -7.04
N ARG A 159 5.61 -15.11 -6.24
CA ARG A 159 4.96 -16.36 -5.83
C ARG A 159 4.37 -17.07 -7.03
N ALA A 160 3.78 -16.34 -7.97
CA ALA A 160 3.24 -16.94 -9.18
C ALA A 160 4.32 -17.56 -10.08
N GLU A 161 5.45 -16.88 -10.26
CA GLU A 161 6.60 -17.39 -11.01
C GLU A 161 7.20 -18.62 -10.35
N PHE A 162 7.46 -18.58 -9.04
CA PHE A 162 7.94 -19.73 -8.28
C PHE A 162 7.07 -20.98 -8.51
N TRP A 163 5.75 -20.84 -8.47
CA TRP A 163 4.85 -21.95 -8.75
C TRP A 163 4.92 -22.46 -10.18
N LEU A 164 5.00 -21.55 -11.16
CA LEU A 164 5.13 -21.92 -12.58
C LEU A 164 6.44 -22.66 -12.87
N GLU A 165 7.51 -22.37 -12.14
CA GLU A 165 8.83 -22.96 -12.33
C GLU A 165 9.02 -24.24 -11.52
N SER A 166 8.57 -24.26 -10.27
CA SER A 166 8.92 -25.30 -9.30
C SER A 166 7.83 -26.36 -9.08
N ALA A 167 6.56 -26.10 -9.38
CA ALA A 167 5.51 -27.10 -9.16
C ALA A 167 5.57 -28.20 -10.24
N PRO A 168 5.78 -29.49 -9.87
CA PRO A 168 5.92 -30.58 -10.85
C PRO A 168 4.70 -30.76 -11.76
N SER A 169 3.50 -30.47 -11.24
CA SER A 169 2.25 -30.51 -12.00
C SER A 169 2.13 -29.42 -13.07
N LEU A 170 2.88 -28.32 -12.95
CA LEU A 170 2.85 -27.17 -13.87
C LEU A 170 4.08 -27.10 -14.79
N ASN A 171 5.19 -27.68 -14.34
CA ASN A 171 6.46 -27.76 -15.06
C ASN A 171 7.08 -29.16 -14.94
N PRO A 172 6.99 -29.99 -16.00
CA PRO A 172 7.60 -31.33 -16.03
C PRO A 172 9.14 -31.35 -15.90
N ARG A 173 9.80 -30.19 -16.02
CA ARG A 173 11.25 -30.03 -15.83
C ARG A 173 11.60 -29.35 -14.50
N ALA A 174 10.66 -29.29 -13.55
CA ALA A 174 10.89 -28.69 -12.24
C ALA A 174 12.13 -29.28 -11.54
N ASP A 175 12.33 -30.60 -11.62
CA ASP A 175 13.45 -31.31 -11.00
C ASP A 175 14.82 -30.97 -11.63
N GLU A 176 14.84 -30.49 -12.87
CA GLU A 176 16.08 -30.05 -13.55
C GLU A 176 16.45 -28.60 -13.21
N ILE A 177 15.46 -27.80 -12.79
CA ILE A 177 15.59 -26.35 -12.60
C ILE A 177 15.76 -26.01 -11.12
N THR A 178 15.15 -26.79 -10.22
CA THR A 178 15.19 -26.54 -8.77
C THR A 178 16.58 -26.83 -8.22
N PRO A 179 17.40 -25.81 -7.92
CA PRO A 179 18.75 -26.06 -7.46
C PRO A 179 18.72 -26.59 -6.03
N LEU A 180 19.72 -27.40 -5.64
CA LEU A 180 19.99 -27.76 -4.24
C LEU A 180 20.09 -26.55 -3.27
N GLU A 181 20.16 -25.32 -3.80
CA GLU A 181 20.28 -24.04 -3.10
C GLU A 181 18.97 -23.54 -2.46
N ASP A 182 17.77 -23.97 -2.89
CA ASP A 182 16.48 -23.47 -2.36
C ASP A 182 16.25 -23.81 -0.87
N ARG A 183 16.90 -24.85 -0.33
CA ARG A 183 16.90 -25.19 1.10
C ARG A 183 17.53 -24.10 1.98
N PHE A 184 18.53 -23.40 1.49
CA PHE A 184 19.08 -22.25 2.19
C PHE A 184 18.08 -21.08 2.16
N HIS A 185 17.30 -20.92 1.10
CA HIS A 185 16.49 -19.72 0.90
C HIS A 185 15.30 -19.54 1.87
N LYS A 186 14.69 -20.61 2.42
CA LYS A 186 13.63 -20.46 3.46
C LYS A 186 14.18 -19.91 4.77
N SER A 187 15.25 -20.49 5.30
CA SER A 187 15.96 -19.94 6.48
C SER A 187 16.52 -18.53 6.23
N HIS A 188 16.89 -18.20 5.00
CA HIS A 188 17.23 -16.82 4.63
C HIS A 188 15.99 -15.89 4.68
N GLY A 189 14.83 -16.39 4.28
CA GLY A 189 13.54 -15.70 4.42
C GLY A 189 13.17 -15.39 5.87
N GLU A 190 13.35 -16.34 6.77
CA GLU A 190 13.14 -16.14 8.20
C GLU A 190 14.10 -15.09 8.77
N ASN A 191 15.40 -15.19 8.45
CA ASN A 191 16.39 -14.18 8.82
C ASN A 191 16.02 -12.81 8.25
N ALA A 192 15.54 -12.75 7.01
CA ALA A 192 15.08 -11.52 6.38
C ALA A 192 13.88 -10.92 7.11
N ARG A 193 12.89 -11.75 7.48
CA ARG A 193 11.72 -11.36 8.28
C ARG A 193 12.17 -10.76 9.62
N HIS A 194 13.06 -11.46 10.34
CA HIS A 194 13.60 -11.01 11.60
C HIS A 194 14.33 -9.67 11.48
N ASN A 195 15.12 -9.47 10.43
CA ASN A 195 15.83 -8.22 10.17
C ASN A 195 14.88 -7.06 9.86
N ILE A 196 13.81 -7.28 9.09
CA ILE A 196 12.78 -6.26 8.83
C ILE A 196 12.10 -5.86 10.14
N ILE A 197 11.63 -6.84 10.94
CA ILE A 197 10.96 -6.59 12.22
C ILE A 197 11.89 -5.83 13.16
N GLN A 198 13.15 -6.26 13.28
CA GLN A 198 14.14 -5.60 14.12
C GLN A 198 14.36 -4.14 13.66
N ARG A 199 14.48 -3.91 12.36
CA ARG A 199 14.64 -2.57 11.77
C ARG A 199 13.44 -1.65 12.07
N ILE A 200 12.22 -2.19 11.99
CA ILE A 200 11.00 -1.44 12.34
C ILE A 200 10.97 -1.16 13.84
N ALA A 201 11.27 -2.15 14.70
CA ALA A 201 11.29 -1.98 16.15
C ALA A 201 12.28 -0.90 16.58
N ASP A 202 13.51 -0.96 16.06
CA ASP A 202 14.56 0.03 16.36
C ASP A 202 14.19 1.42 15.80
N GLY A 203 13.63 1.46 14.59
CA GLY A 203 13.23 2.69 13.92
C GLY A 203 12.08 3.42 14.60
N GLN A 204 11.07 2.68 15.09
CA GLN A 204 9.91 3.22 15.79
C GLN A 204 10.20 3.53 17.26
N SER A 205 11.21 2.89 17.86
CA SER A 205 11.63 3.16 19.24
C SER A 205 12.24 4.55 19.42
N THR A 206 12.22 5.02 20.66
CA THR A 206 12.87 6.24 21.16
C THR A 206 13.55 5.94 22.50
N PRO A 207 14.43 6.81 23.03
CA PRO A 207 15.03 6.59 24.35
C PRO A 207 14.01 6.41 25.49
N SER A 208 12.81 6.96 25.37
CA SER A 208 11.76 6.93 26.38
C SER A 208 10.64 5.91 26.12
N LEU A 209 10.60 5.29 24.93
CA LEU A 209 9.56 4.34 24.53
C LEU A 209 10.15 3.29 23.60
N ARG A 210 10.05 2.02 23.99
CA ARG A 210 10.59 0.89 23.23
C ARG A 210 9.46 0.07 22.62
N VAL A 211 9.47 -0.05 21.30
CA VAL A 211 8.59 -0.97 20.55
C VAL A 211 9.23 -2.36 20.56
N LEU A 212 8.46 -3.38 20.94
CA LEU A 212 8.95 -4.76 20.98
C LEU A 212 8.68 -5.47 19.65
N ARG A 213 9.49 -6.50 19.35
CA ARG A 213 9.38 -7.29 18.11
C ARG A 213 8.04 -8.03 18.01
N GLU A 214 7.54 -8.48 19.16
CA GLU A 214 6.23 -9.15 19.32
C GLU A 214 5.01 -8.25 19.06
N ASP A 215 5.23 -6.94 18.91
CA ASP A 215 4.19 -5.95 18.59
C ASP A 215 4.18 -5.58 17.10
N ILE A 216 4.93 -6.29 16.27
CA ILE A 216 5.11 -5.99 14.83
C ILE A 216 4.69 -7.18 14.00
N PHE A 217 3.72 -6.94 13.12
CA PHE A 217 3.14 -7.93 12.21
C PHE A 217 3.43 -7.51 10.77
N LEU A 218 3.83 -8.46 9.93
CA LEU A 218 4.19 -8.22 8.53
C LEU A 218 3.15 -8.82 7.59
N TYR A 219 2.84 -8.08 6.52
CA TYR A 219 1.85 -8.45 5.53
C TYR A 219 2.35 -8.23 4.11
N GLN A 220 1.73 -8.92 3.15
CA GLN A 220 2.08 -8.84 1.72
C GLN A 220 1.87 -7.45 1.10
N SER A 221 1.03 -6.60 1.70
CA SER A 221 0.80 -5.23 1.23
C SER A 221 0.34 -4.31 2.36
N GLY A 222 0.46 -2.99 2.15
CA GLY A 222 -0.09 -2.00 3.08
C GLY A 222 -1.61 -2.10 3.26
N MET A 223 -2.36 -2.47 2.20
CA MET A 223 -3.81 -2.68 2.33
C MET A 223 -4.14 -3.94 3.14
N THR A 224 -3.31 -4.98 3.04
CA THR A 224 -3.44 -6.17 3.89
C THR A 224 -3.23 -5.78 5.35
N ALA A 225 -2.20 -4.98 5.65
CA ALA A 225 -1.99 -4.45 7.01
C ALA A 225 -3.20 -3.65 7.54
N ILE A 226 -3.78 -2.77 6.73
CA ILE A 226 -5.00 -2.02 7.11
C ILE A 226 -6.19 -2.95 7.32
N THR A 227 -6.39 -3.92 6.43
CA THR A 227 -7.51 -4.87 6.49
C THR A 227 -7.42 -5.75 7.75
N GLU A 228 -6.23 -6.20 8.08
CA GLU A 228 -6.00 -7.08 9.23
C GLU A 228 -5.99 -6.31 10.54
N ALA A 229 -5.52 -5.05 10.56
CA ALA A 229 -5.70 -4.17 11.72
C ALA A 229 -7.20 -3.94 12.00
N ALA A 230 -8.01 -3.66 10.97
CA ALA A 230 -9.45 -3.50 11.12
C ALA A 230 -10.15 -4.80 11.56
N THR A 231 -9.72 -5.94 11.02
CA THR A 231 -10.23 -7.27 11.40
C THR A 231 -9.90 -7.59 12.86
N ALA A 232 -8.66 -7.36 13.29
CA ALA A 232 -8.24 -7.54 14.67
C ALA A 232 -9.03 -6.65 15.64
N ILE A 233 -9.30 -5.39 15.28
CA ILE A 233 -10.12 -4.50 16.11
C ILE A 233 -11.56 -5.02 16.22
N ARG A 234 -12.17 -5.42 15.10
CA ARG A 234 -13.52 -6.02 15.10
C ARG A 234 -13.57 -7.25 15.99
N ASP A 235 -12.63 -8.17 15.81
CA ASP A 235 -12.63 -9.45 16.51
C ASP A 235 -12.32 -9.30 18.00
N ALA A 236 -11.40 -8.39 18.35
CA ALA A 236 -11.02 -8.08 19.73
C ALA A 236 -12.11 -7.33 20.50
N LEU A 237 -12.74 -6.33 19.88
CA LEU A 237 -13.54 -5.32 20.60
C LEU A 237 -15.03 -5.38 20.28
N CYS A 238 -15.42 -5.79 19.08
CA CYS A 238 -16.81 -5.74 18.62
C CYS A 238 -17.53 -7.10 18.73
N SER A 239 -16.83 -8.22 18.50
CA SER A 239 -17.44 -9.57 18.44
C SER A 239 -18.07 -10.06 19.75
N SER A 240 -17.76 -9.42 20.88
CA SER A 240 -18.36 -9.75 22.18
C SER A 240 -19.79 -9.22 22.37
N GLN A 241 -20.32 -8.40 21.43
CA GLN A 241 -21.64 -7.76 21.53
C GLN A 241 -22.52 -8.08 20.30
N PRO A 242 -23.16 -9.27 20.25
CA PRO A 242 -24.01 -9.67 19.13
C PRO A 242 -25.10 -8.64 18.82
N GLY A 243 -25.15 -8.18 17.56
CA GLY A 243 -26.14 -7.21 17.08
C GLY A 243 -25.75 -5.73 17.24
N LYS A 244 -24.63 -5.41 17.89
CA LYS A 244 -24.07 -4.05 17.87
C LYS A 244 -23.15 -3.90 16.64
N PRO A 245 -23.37 -2.91 15.77
CA PRO A 245 -22.45 -2.65 14.67
C PRO A 245 -21.09 -2.17 15.21
N CYS A 246 -20.02 -2.61 14.55
CA CYS A 246 -18.67 -2.12 14.81
C CYS A 246 -18.46 -0.84 13.99
N VAL A 247 -18.26 0.29 14.68
CA VAL A 247 -18.29 1.64 14.09
C VAL A 247 -16.88 2.16 13.88
N MET A 248 -16.51 2.38 12.62
CA MET A 248 -15.21 2.86 12.18
C MET A 248 -15.31 4.29 11.65
N VAL A 249 -14.43 5.16 12.13
CA VAL A 249 -14.30 6.54 11.64
C VAL A 249 -13.04 6.67 10.79
N ILE A 250 -13.17 7.25 9.61
CA ILE A 250 -12.05 7.69 8.78
C ILE A 250 -11.94 9.20 8.92
N TYR A 251 -10.82 9.67 9.47
CA TYR A 251 -10.52 11.10 9.56
C TYR A 251 -9.50 11.46 8.48
N GLY A 252 -9.91 12.31 7.55
CA GLY A 252 -9.15 12.72 6.37
C GLY A 252 -9.64 12.11 5.07
N PHE A 253 -8.96 12.49 3.99
CA PHE A 253 -9.06 11.80 2.71
C PHE A 253 -8.03 10.67 2.69
N LEU A 254 -8.25 9.67 3.54
CA LEU A 254 -7.49 8.42 3.52
C LEU A 254 -7.55 7.80 2.13
N TYR A 255 -6.56 6.97 1.82
CA TYR A 255 -6.58 6.14 0.64
C TYR A 255 -7.95 5.44 0.48
N VAL A 256 -8.68 5.74 -0.60
CA VAL A 256 -10.12 5.41 -0.73
C VAL A 256 -10.43 3.92 -0.57
N ASP A 257 -9.48 3.05 -0.92
CA ASP A 257 -9.65 1.61 -0.71
C ASP A 257 -9.80 1.23 0.77
N THR A 258 -9.31 2.04 1.72
CA THR A 258 -9.54 1.85 3.17
C THR A 258 -11.02 1.97 3.50
N PHE A 259 -11.73 2.95 2.96
CA PHE A 259 -13.17 3.06 3.18
C PHE A 259 -13.93 1.86 2.57
N LYS A 260 -13.55 1.47 1.36
CA LYS A 260 -14.16 0.34 0.65
C LYS A 260 -13.91 -0.99 1.35
N VAL A 261 -12.72 -1.22 1.91
CA VAL A 261 -12.46 -2.46 2.64
C VAL A 261 -13.23 -2.53 3.95
N LEU A 262 -13.31 -1.43 4.71
CA LEU A 262 -14.09 -1.41 5.96
C LEU A 262 -15.57 -1.65 5.70
N LYS A 263 -16.14 -0.94 4.71
CA LYS A 263 -17.57 -0.98 4.43
C LYS A 263 -17.98 -2.19 3.59
N ASP A 264 -17.36 -2.36 2.42
CA ASP A 264 -17.86 -3.28 1.39
C ASP A 264 -17.34 -4.71 1.62
N VAL A 265 -16.12 -4.87 2.18
CA VAL A 265 -15.52 -6.19 2.42
C VAL A 265 -15.78 -6.69 3.83
N LEU A 266 -15.51 -5.86 4.85
CA LEU A 266 -15.64 -6.25 6.26
C LEU A 266 -17.04 -6.01 6.85
N ASP A 267 -17.95 -5.37 6.08
CA ASP A 267 -19.34 -5.12 6.47
C ASP A 267 -19.46 -4.26 7.76
N LEU A 268 -18.54 -3.31 7.92
CA LEU A 268 -18.45 -2.43 9.08
C LEU A 268 -19.19 -1.11 8.83
N GLU A 269 -19.67 -0.48 9.91
CA GLU A 269 -20.25 0.86 9.81
C GLU A 269 -19.11 1.89 9.70
N ALA A 270 -18.79 2.32 8.48
CA ALA A 270 -17.73 3.27 8.23
C ALA A 270 -18.25 4.65 7.84
N THR A 271 -17.66 5.71 8.41
CA THR A 271 -17.93 7.11 8.05
C THR A 271 -16.63 7.87 7.75
N MET A 272 -16.69 8.88 6.87
CA MET A 272 -15.52 9.69 6.50
C MET A 272 -15.71 11.16 6.90
N HIS A 273 -14.65 11.77 7.42
CA HIS A 273 -14.62 13.14 7.93
C HIS A 273 -13.42 13.91 7.35
N LYS A 274 -13.53 15.24 7.22
CA LYS A 274 -12.44 16.07 6.66
C LYS A 274 -11.41 16.45 7.73
N TYR A 275 -10.19 16.79 7.29
CA TYR A 275 -9.15 17.40 8.14
C TYR A 275 -9.45 18.86 8.47
N THR A 276 -10.52 19.10 9.22
CA THR A 276 -10.86 20.43 9.74
C THR A 276 -11.10 20.38 11.24
N PRO A 277 -10.77 21.46 11.98
CA PRO A 277 -11.08 21.57 13.40
C PRO A 277 -12.56 21.31 13.70
N SER A 278 -13.46 21.83 12.85
CA SER A 278 -14.90 21.66 12.98
C SER A 278 -15.37 20.20 12.94
N GLU A 279 -14.68 19.33 12.21
CA GLU A 279 -15.01 17.90 12.16
C GLU A 279 -14.60 17.18 13.45
N ILE A 280 -13.49 17.60 14.07
CA ILE A 280 -13.10 17.09 15.41
C ILE A 280 -14.08 17.63 16.45
N ASP A 281 -14.47 18.90 16.39
CA ASP A 281 -15.49 19.48 17.28
C ASP A 281 -16.80 18.69 17.20
N GLY A 282 -17.25 18.38 15.97
CA GLY A 282 -18.45 17.59 15.74
C GLY A 282 -18.32 16.14 16.24
N LEU A 283 -17.15 15.53 16.08
CA LEU A 283 -16.86 14.19 16.61
C LEU A 283 -16.90 14.19 18.14
N GLU A 284 -16.20 15.12 18.79
CA GLU A 284 -16.18 15.28 20.24
C GLU A 284 -17.59 15.48 20.81
N ALA A 285 -18.39 16.38 20.22
CA ALA A 285 -19.76 16.60 20.65
C ALA A 285 -20.62 15.32 20.55
N ARG A 286 -20.48 14.55 19.46
CA ARG A 286 -21.19 13.27 19.30
C ARG A 286 -20.77 12.27 20.38
N LEU A 287 -19.47 12.11 20.61
CA LEU A 287 -18.93 11.23 21.64
C LEU A 287 -19.41 11.62 23.05
N GLU A 288 -19.49 12.92 23.36
CA GLU A 288 -20.01 13.43 24.63
C GLU A 288 -21.51 13.19 24.82
N THR A 289 -22.28 13.18 23.72
CA THR A 289 -23.71 12.85 23.74
C THR A 289 -24.02 11.34 23.71
N GLY A 290 -22.98 10.50 23.75
CA GLY A 290 -23.11 9.04 23.87
C GLY A 290 -22.94 8.26 22.57
N THR A 291 -22.56 8.89 21.45
CA THR A 291 -22.08 8.13 20.27
C THR A 291 -20.86 7.30 20.68
N GLN A 292 -20.83 6.03 20.28
CA GLN A 292 -19.69 5.16 20.47
C GLN A 292 -19.06 4.88 19.11
N ILE A 293 -17.73 4.91 19.05
CA ILE A 293 -16.93 4.45 17.91
C ILE A 293 -15.93 3.44 18.43
N ASP A 294 -15.54 2.47 17.62
CA ASP A 294 -14.61 1.40 18.02
C ASP A 294 -13.18 1.67 17.51
N ALA A 295 -13.06 2.31 16.35
CA ALA A 295 -11.78 2.82 15.87
C ALA A 295 -11.88 4.10 15.06
N LEU A 296 -10.76 4.82 15.00
CA LEU A 296 -10.53 5.93 14.09
C LEU A 296 -9.24 5.70 13.31
N PHE A 297 -9.35 5.68 11.98
CA PHE A 297 -8.25 5.61 11.03
C PHE A 297 -7.90 7.00 10.51
N THR A 298 -6.61 7.31 10.39
CA THR A 298 -6.13 8.55 9.78
C THR A 298 -4.74 8.37 9.16
N GLU A 299 -4.25 9.35 8.40
CA GLU A 299 -2.90 9.35 7.80
C GLU A 299 -2.06 10.52 8.34
N PHE A 300 -0.76 10.32 8.53
CA PHE A 300 0.14 11.38 8.97
C PHE A 300 1.43 11.48 8.12
N PRO A 301 1.62 12.54 7.31
CA PRO A 301 0.60 13.49 6.87
C PRO A 301 -0.30 12.85 5.80
N GLY A 302 -1.52 13.37 5.60
CA GLY A 302 -2.44 12.74 4.65
C GLY A 302 -2.11 12.98 3.18
N ASN A 303 -2.12 11.91 2.39
CA ASN A 303 -1.89 11.92 0.95
C ASN A 303 -3.20 12.25 0.19
N PRO A 304 -3.22 13.22 -0.75
CA PRO A 304 -2.08 13.89 -1.39
C PRO A 304 -1.79 15.32 -0.89
N LEU A 305 -2.61 15.87 0.01
CA LEU A 305 -2.55 17.29 0.39
C LEU A 305 -1.52 17.60 1.50
N LEU A 306 -0.97 16.54 2.11
CA LEU A 306 0.10 16.56 3.11
C LEU A 306 -0.22 17.42 4.32
N GLN A 307 -1.50 17.39 4.73
CA GLN A 307 -1.98 18.02 5.94
C GLN A 307 -1.78 17.09 7.13
N ALA A 308 -1.43 17.67 8.28
CA ALA A 308 -1.28 16.96 9.54
C ALA A 308 -2.59 17.05 10.36
N PRO A 309 -3.28 15.93 10.63
CA PRO A 309 -4.40 15.91 11.58
C PRO A 309 -3.92 16.20 13.00
N ASP A 310 -4.78 16.77 13.85
CA ASP A 310 -4.47 17.07 15.25
C ASP A 310 -4.47 15.80 16.11
N LEU A 311 -3.38 15.02 16.00
CA LEU A 311 -3.24 13.73 16.67
C LEU A 311 -3.29 13.83 18.19
N ASP A 312 -2.84 14.94 18.79
CA ASP A 312 -2.92 15.12 20.25
C ASP A 312 -4.38 15.13 20.71
N ARG A 313 -5.24 15.85 20.00
CA ARG A 313 -6.67 15.92 20.31
C ARG A 313 -7.36 14.60 20.01
N LEU A 314 -7.08 13.97 18.88
CA LEU A 314 -7.63 12.64 18.54
C LEU A 314 -7.22 11.58 19.55
N HIS A 315 -5.96 11.61 20.02
CA HIS A 315 -5.45 10.70 21.04
C HIS A 315 -6.13 10.93 22.40
N GLN A 316 -6.33 12.18 22.80
CA GLN A 316 -7.07 12.51 24.03
C GLN A 316 -8.51 11.99 23.97
N LEU A 317 -9.19 12.15 22.82
CA LEU A 317 -10.53 11.61 22.61
C LEU A 317 -10.55 10.09 22.64
N SER A 318 -9.57 9.43 22.00
CA SER A 318 -9.39 7.97 22.04
C SER A 318 -9.26 7.48 23.48
N ARG A 319 -8.40 8.12 24.29
CA ARG A 319 -8.20 7.77 25.70
C ARG A 319 -9.46 8.00 26.55
N LYS A 320 -10.20 9.09 26.31
CA LYS A 320 -11.44 9.43 27.04
C LYS A 320 -12.60 8.48 26.70
N HIS A 321 -12.72 8.07 25.43
CA HIS A 321 -13.89 7.33 24.94
C HIS A 321 -13.61 5.85 24.60
N GLY A 322 -12.36 5.40 24.72
CA GLY A 322 -11.97 3.99 24.64
C GLY A 322 -11.91 3.39 23.22
N PHE A 323 -11.77 4.22 22.18
CA PHE A 323 -11.64 3.77 20.79
C PHE A 323 -10.19 3.68 20.35
N VAL A 324 -9.89 2.78 19.41
CA VAL A 324 -8.53 2.57 18.88
C VAL A 324 -8.17 3.65 17.86
N LEU A 325 -7.05 4.34 18.07
CA LEU A 325 -6.51 5.28 17.09
C LEU A 325 -5.46 4.61 16.19
N VAL A 326 -5.80 4.43 14.91
CA VAL A 326 -4.93 3.84 13.88
C VAL A 326 -4.38 4.94 12.97
N VAL A 327 -3.05 5.00 12.83
CA VAL A 327 -2.38 6.00 11.99
C VAL A 327 -1.57 5.32 10.89
N ASP A 328 -1.86 5.64 9.63
CA ASP A 328 -1.00 5.27 8.50
C ASP A 328 0.15 6.28 8.38
N ASP A 329 1.39 5.82 8.59
CA ASP A 329 2.59 6.64 8.55
C ASP A 329 3.37 6.52 7.23
N THR A 330 2.81 5.89 6.20
CA THR A 330 3.51 5.55 4.94
C THR A 330 4.25 6.75 4.32
N VAL A 331 3.64 7.94 4.36
CA VAL A 331 4.25 9.17 3.81
C VAL A 331 5.17 9.85 4.83
N GLY A 332 4.77 9.88 6.10
CA GLY A 332 5.57 10.50 7.16
C GLY A 332 6.89 9.74 7.36
N THR A 333 6.83 8.41 7.38
CA THR A 333 7.87 7.47 7.77
C THR A 333 8.31 7.65 9.22
N TYR A 334 8.63 6.55 9.91
CA TYR A 334 9.23 6.61 11.23
C TYR A 334 10.62 7.27 11.27
N VAL A 335 11.22 7.56 10.11
CA VAL A 335 12.44 8.37 10.04
C VAL A 335 12.10 9.82 10.37
N ASN A 336 11.03 10.38 9.81
CA ASN A 336 10.72 11.81 10.02
C ASN A 336 9.83 12.06 11.23
N VAL A 337 8.93 11.12 11.56
CA VAL A 337 7.91 11.34 12.59
C VAL A 337 7.98 10.29 13.70
N ASN A 338 7.57 10.67 14.91
CA ASN A 338 7.41 9.78 16.04
C ASN A 338 5.94 9.79 16.49
N LEU A 339 5.21 8.74 16.10
CA LEU A 339 3.76 8.66 16.32
C LEU A 339 3.39 7.69 17.45
N MET A 340 4.29 6.77 17.81
CA MET A 340 4.04 5.73 18.82
C MET A 340 3.47 6.26 20.16
N PRO A 341 3.85 7.44 20.69
CA PRO A 341 3.25 7.97 21.91
C PRO A 341 1.81 8.47 21.79
N VAL A 342 1.29 8.68 20.58
CA VAL A 342 0.01 9.37 20.32
C VAL A 342 -0.95 8.56 19.45
N CYS A 343 -0.74 7.26 19.31
CA CYS A 343 -1.65 6.34 18.64
C CYS A 343 -1.61 4.96 19.28
N ASP A 344 -2.57 4.12 18.92
CA ASP A 344 -2.62 2.73 19.41
C ASP A 344 -2.00 1.77 18.41
N VAL A 345 -2.16 2.06 17.11
CA VAL A 345 -1.66 1.24 16.01
C VAL A 345 -1.06 2.13 14.92
N VAL A 346 0.11 1.75 14.40
CA VAL A 346 0.68 2.32 13.18
C VAL A 346 0.59 1.29 12.05
N CYS A 347 0.02 1.69 10.92
CA CYS A 347 0.05 0.93 9.68
C CYS A 347 1.04 1.57 8.70
N THR A 348 1.83 0.75 8.01
CA THR A 348 2.81 1.25 7.03
C THR A 348 2.76 0.43 5.75
N SER A 349 2.71 1.06 4.58
CA SER A 349 3.00 0.39 3.32
C SER A 349 4.52 0.32 3.10
N LEU A 350 5.10 -0.85 3.40
CA LEU A 350 6.52 -1.13 3.18
C LEU A 350 6.90 -1.16 1.68
N SER A 351 5.93 -1.30 0.78
CA SER A 351 6.10 -1.21 -0.68
C SER A 351 6.68 0.13 -1.16
N LYS A 352 6.56 1.19 -0.33
CA LYS A 352 6.92 2.57 -0.69
C LYS A 352 8.35 2.86 -0.28
N MET A 353 8.59 3.95 0.46
CA MET A 353 9.92 4.44 0.79
C MET A 353 10.75 3.43 1.57
N PHE A 354 10.14 2.52 2.33
CA PHE A 354 10.83 1.44 3.03
C PHE A 354 11.56 0.51 2.06
N SER A 355 10.89 0.00 1.02
CA SER A 355 11.53 -0.76 -0.06
C SER A 355 12.31 0.15 -1.01
N GLY A 356 11.68 1.18 -1.58
CA GLY A 356 12.28 2.12 -2.52
C GLY A 356 12.53 1.55 -3.93
N ALA A 357 12.70 0.25 -4.10
CA ALA A 357 13.06 -0.34 -5.39
C ALA A 357 11.88 -0.43 -6.38
N CYS A 358 10.64 -0.28 -5.91
CA CYS A 358 9.43 -0.39 -6.74
C CYS A 358 9.28 -1.76 -7.44
N ASN A 359 9.70 -2.84 -6.76
CA ASN A 359 9.58 -4.21 -7.27
C ASN A 359 9.01 -5.22 -6.27
N VAL A 360 8.67 -4.80 -5.05
CA VAL A 360 8.12 -5.70 -4.03
C VAL A 360 7.05 -4.98 -3.22
N MET A 361 5.99 -5.70 -2.88
CA MET A 361 4.96 -5.19 -1.97
C MET A 361 5.22 -5.67 -0.55
N GLY A 362 4.80 -4.85 0.41
CA GLY A 362 4.80 -5.21 1.82
C GLY A 362 3.98 -4.22 2.64
N GLY A 363 3.59 -4.64 3.82
CA GLY A 363 2.91 -3.83 4.83
C GLY A 363 3.32 -4.25 6.23
N SER A 364 3.13 -3.36 7.20
CA SER A 364 3.29 -3.69 8.62
C SER A 364 2.18 -3.08 9.45
N VAL A 365 1.83 -3.79 10.53
CA VAL A 365 1.05 -3.28 11.66
C VAL A 365 1.99 -3.25 12.87
N VAL A 366 2.06 -2.11 13.55
CA VAL A 366 2.86 -1.92 14.76
C VAL A 366 1.96 -1.46 15.90
N LEU A 367 1.93 -2.21 17.01
CA LEU A 367 1.15 -1.85 18.18
C LEU A 367 1.94 -0.90 19.09
N SER A 368 1.27 0.10 19.63
CA SER A 368 1.90 1.02 20.58
C SER A 368 2.09 0.39 21.95
N PRO A 369 3.31 0.47 22.54
CA PRO A 369 3.56 0.11 23.93
C PRO A 369 2.70 0.89 24.94
N THR A 370 2.16 2.04 24.52
CA THR A 370 1.31 2.90 25.37
C THR A 370 -0.18 2.66 25.16
N SER A 371 -0.56 1.74 24.27
CA SER A 371 -1.96 1.43 24.01
C SER A 371 -2.56 0.59 25.13
N PRO A 372 -3.73 0.97 25.69
CA PRO A 372 -4.48 0.13 26.61
C PRO A 372 -5.10 -1.09 25.89
N HIS A 373 -5.15 -1.08 24.57
CA HIS A 373 -5.67 -2.18 23.74
C HIS A 373 -4.56 -3.12 23.25
N ARG A 374 -3.28 -2.86 23.57
CA ARG A 374 -2.11 -3.57 23.02
C ARG A 374 -2.27 -5.08 23.11
N ASP A 375 -2.47 -5.61 24.31
CA ASP A 375 -2.45 -7.06 24.52
C ASP A 375 -3.64 -7.75 23.82
N THR A 376 -4.83 -7.15 23.85
CA THR A 376 -6.02 -7.68 23.17
C THR A 376 -5.87 -7.65 21.65
N LEU A 377 -5.37 -6.55 21.09
CA LEU A 377 -5.11 -6.44 19.65
C LEU A 377 -4.00 -7.40 19.21
N ARG A 378 -2.96 -7.57 20.02
CA ARG A 378 -1.90 -8.54 19.76
C ARG A 378 -2.43 -9.95 19.71
N SER A 379 -3.25 -10.35 20.68
CA SER A 379 -3.91 -11.67 20.67
C SER A 379 -4.75 -11.88 19.41
N ALA A 380 -5.56 -10.89 19.01
CA ALA A 380 -6.37 -11.00 17.81
C ALA A 380 -5.53 -11.07 16.52
N LEU A 381 -4.43 -10.31 16.42
CA LEU A 381 -3.52 -10.38 15.27
C LEU A 381 -2.80 -11.74 15.20
N LEU A 382 -2.42 -12.31 16.36
CA LEU A 382 -1.85 -13.66 16.44
C LEU A 382 -2.87 -14.74 16.05
N ASP A 383 -4.13 -14.60 16.45
CA ASP A 383 -5.21 -15.49 16.02
C ASP A 383 -5.40 -15.43 14.50
N ILE A 384 -5.36 -14.23 13.93
CA ILE A 384 -5.39 -14.01 12.49
C ILE A 384 -4.21 -14.69 11.79
N GLU A 385 -2.98 -14.53 12.28
CA GLU A 385 -1.80 -15.19 11.70
C GLU A 385 -1.96 -16.72 11.74
N ARG A 386 -2.37 -17.29 12.88
CA ARG A 386 -2.63 -18.73 13.04
C ARG A 386 -3.70 -19.26 12.10
N GLN A 387 -4.81 -18.56 11.95
CA GLN A 387 -5.87 -18.96 11.01
C GLN A 387 -5.45 -18.85 9.54
N THR A 388 -4.42 -18.04 9.26
CA THR A 388 -3.96 -17.79 7.89
C THR A 388 -2.83 -18.75 7.49
N ASP A 389 -2.07 -19.26 8.47
CA ASP A 389 -0.98 -20.23 8.33
C ASP A 389 -1.49 -21.66 8.65
N GLU A 390 -1.85 -22.43 7.62
CA GLU A 390 -2.46 -23.76 7.76
C GLU A 390 -1.47 -24.90 8.03
N ARG A 391 -0.35 -24.66 8.72
CA ARG A 391 0.52 -25.76 9.15
C ARG A 391 -0.15 -26.50 10.30
N GLU A 392 -0.23 -27.83 10.18
CA GLU A 392 -0.69 -28.68 11.28
C GLU A 392 0.24 -28.44 12.48
N ASP A 393 -0.35 -28.17 13.64
CA ASP A 393 0.35 -28.10 14.92
C ASP A 393 1.07 -29.45 15.13
N ASP A 394 2.36 -29.53 14.85
CA ASP A 394 3.16 -30.64 15.34
C ASP A 394 3.38 -30.38 16.84
N ASP A 395 2.65 -31.12 17.67
CA ASP A 395 2.67 -31.10 19.14
C ASP A 395 4.04 -31.58 19.70
N THR A 396 5.14 -30.97 19.27
CA THR A 396 6.47 -31.25 19.81
C THR A 396 6.71 -30.37 21.04
N GLU A 397 6.72 -31.01 22.22
CA GLU A 397 7.14 -30.44 23.50
C GLU A 397 8.63 -29.99 23.44
N GLY A 398 8.89 -28.83 22.86
CA GLY A 398 10.20 -28.15 22.85
C GLY A 398 10.20 -26.93 23.78
N ASP A 399 11.39 -26.55 24.29
CA ASP A 399 11.59 -25.44 25.24
C ASP A 399 10.81 -24.17 24.84
N GLU A 400 9.92 -23.71 25.73
CA GLU A 400 8.93 -22.62 25.53
C GLU A 400 9.52 -21.30 24.99
N MET A 401 10.83 -21.09 25.13
CA MET A 401 11.51 -19.86 24.77
C MET A 401 12.12 -19.87 23.35
N GLU A 402 12.44 -21.06 22.81
CA GLU A 402 12.91 -21.22 21.42
C GLU A 402 11.73 -21.46 20.47
N ASP A 403 10.70 -22.16 20.94
CA ASP A 403 9.47 -22.44 20.19
C ASP A 403 8.65 -21.18 19.89
N GLN A 404 8.73 -20.17 20.78
CA GLN A 404 8.10 -18.88 20.56
C GLN A 404 8.65 -18.16 19.32
N TYR A 405 9.91 -18.36 18.91
CA TYR A 405 10.46 -17.72 17.70
C TYR A 405 10.20 -18.51 16.41
N ARG A 406 10.07 -19.84 16.52
CA ARG A 406 9.85 -20.75 15.38
C ARG A 406 8.39 -20.76 14.90
N LYS A 407 7.43 -20.45 15.78
CA LYS A 407 5.97 -20.40 15.48
C LYS A 407 5.49 -19.21 14.64
N TYR A 408 6.36 -18.28 14.24
CA TYR A 408 5.99 -17.02 13.56
C TYR A 408 6.24 -17.01 12.06
N GLU A 409 6.24 -18.18 11.44
CA GLU A 409 6.51 -18.33 10.02
C GLU A 409 5.23 -18.21 9.18
N SER A 410 4.50 -17.09 9.34
CA SER A 410 3.21 -16.87 8.68
C SER A 410 3.34 -17.04 7.15
N GLY A 411 2.68 -18.03 6.55
CA GLY A 411 2.57 -18.22 5.09
C GLY A 411 1.96 -17.04 4.30
N ILE A 412 1.58 -15.98 5.03
CA ILE A 412 1.07 -14.69 4.55
C ILE A 412 2.09 -13.96 3.67
N CYS A 413 3.35 -13.91 4.09
CA CYS A 413 4.41 -13.24 3.35
C CYS A 413 5.27 -14.28 2.64
N PHE A 414 5.27 -14.26 1.31
CA PHE A 414 6.12 -15.18 0.54
C PHE A 414 7.60 -14.89 0.79
N TYR A 415 8.36 -15.90 1.21
CA TYR A 415 9.74 -15.71 1.68
C TYR A 415 10.65 -15.02 0.65
N LYS A 416 10.50 -15.30 -0.66
CA LYS A 416 11.29 -14.60 -1.70
C LYS A 416 10.94 -13.10 -1.80
N ASP A 417 9.69 -12.72 -1.53
CA ASP A 417 9.32 -11.30 -1.40
C ASP A 417 9.92 -10.68 -0.12
N VAL A 418 9.92 -11.41 0.99
CA VAL A 418 10.51 -10.95 2.26
C VAL A 418 12.01 -10.70 2.13
N ILE A 419 12.74 -11.60 1.47
CA ILE A 419 14.18 -11.43 1.18
C ILE A 419 14.41 -10.13 0.40
N VAL A 420 13.69 -9.94 -0.70
CA VAL A 420 13.83 -8.74 -1.55
C VAL A 420 13.44 -7.48 -0.76
N LEU A 421 12.38 -7.53 0.05
CA LEU A 421 11.97 -6.41 0.89
C LEU A 421 13.04 -6.05 1.94
N GLU A 422 13.67 -7.05 2.54
CA GLU A 422 14.75 -6.86 3.50
C GLU A 422 15.94 -6.18 2.83
N GLU A 423 16.44 -6.74 1.73
CA GLU A 423 17.57 -6.23 0.96
C GLU A 423 17.35 -4.78 0.55
N ASN A 424 16.17 -4.49 0.01
CA ASN A 424 15.76 -3.16 -0.41
C ASN A 424 15.68 -2.17 0.76
N SER A 425 15.33 -2.63 1.96
CA SER A 425 15.16 -1.76 3.13
C SER A 425 16.43 -1.41 3.90
N ARG A 426 17.57 -2.05 3.60
CA ARG A 426 18.85 -1.82 4.31
C ARG A 426 19.30 -0.34 4.28
N GLY A 427 19.01 0.38 3.20
CA GLY A 427 19.33 1.80 3.03
C GLY A 427 18.18 2.77 3.34
N PHE A 428 17.13 2.33 4.04
CA PHE A 428 15.89 3.10 4.21
C PHE A 428 16.10 4.49 4.83
N ARG A 429 16.83 4.58 5.95
CA ARG A 429 17.03 5.86 6.66
C ARG A 429 17.76 6.88 5.79
N ASP A 430 18.90 6.50 5.22
CA ASP A 430 19.68 7.37 4.33
C ASP A 430 18.88 7.81 3.09
N ARG A 431 18.07 6.89 2.54
CA ARG A 431 17.16 7.19 1.43
C ARG A 431 16.17 8.29 1.81
N VAL A 432 15.48 8.15 2.95
CA VAL A 432 14.51 9.16 3.40
C VAL A 432 15.20 10.50 3.63
N THR A 433 16.30 10.53 4.37
CA THR A 433 17.03 11.78 4.68
C THR A 433 17.47 12.50 3.41
N ARG A 434 18.01 11.77 2.42
CA ARG A 434 18.41 12.35 1.14
C ARG A 434 17.20 12.87 0.34
N ALA A 435 16.14 12.09 0.22
CA ALA A 435 14.95 12.48 -0.52
C ALA A 435 14.27 13.71 0.11
N ASN A 436 14.26 13.84 1.44
CA ASN A 436 13.76 15.01 2.15
C ASN A 436 14.49 16.30 1.74
N GLY A 437 15.82 16.26 1.73
CA GLY A 437 16.65 17.43 1.37
C GLY A 437 16.37 17.90 -0.05
N ILE A 438 16.33 16.96 -1.00
CA ILE A 438 16.03 17.26 -2.40
C ILE A 438 14.60 17.79 -2.54
N ALA A 439 13.62 17.16 -1.89
CA ALA A 439 12.22 17.58 -1.92
C ALA A 439 12.05 19.02 -1.41
N LEU A 440 12.72 19.36 -0.30
CA LEU A 440 12.69 20.73 0.22
C LEU A 440 13.23 21.74 -0.78
N SER A 441 14.30 21.41 -1.52
CA SER A 441 14.82 22.31 -2.55
C SER A 441 13.86 22.48 -3.72
N VAL A 442 13.21 21.40 -4.17
CA VAL A 442 12.18 21.47 -5.23
C VAL A 442 10.97 22.29 -4.76
N VAL A 443 10.52 22.12 -3.52
CA VAL A 443 9.43 22.90 -2.93
C VAL A 443 9.75 24.39 -2.92
N ARG A 444 10.97 24.76 -2.50
CA ARG A 444 11.42 26.16 -2.52
C ARG A 444 11.44 26.74 -3.92
N GLN A 445 11.94 25.97 -4.89
CA GLN A 445 11.95 26.37 -6.30
C GLN A 445 10.53 26.62 -6.82
N LEU A 446 9.60 25.68 -6.62
CA LEU A 446 8.21 25.81 -7.10
C LEU A 446 7.48 27.00 -6.47
N ARG A 447 7.69 27.25 -5.16
CA ARG A 447 7.08 28.39 -4.45
C ARG A 447 7.59 29.75 -4.94
N ALA A 448 8.73 29.80 -5.63
CA ALA A 448 9.27 31.05 -6.19
C ALA A 448 8.54 31.52 -7.46
N TYR A 449 7.61 30.73 -8.01
CA TYR A 449 6.87 31.05 -9.25
C TYR A 449 5.35 31.16 -9.02
N PRO A 450 4.87 32.15 -8.24
CA PRO A 450 3.44 32.31 -7.94
C PRO A 450 2.58 32.69 -9.16
N SER A 451 3.19 33.11 -10.27
CA SER A 451 2.52 33.35 -11.56
C SER A 451 1.98 32.07 -12.21
N VAL A 452 2.53 30.90 -11.84
CA VAL A 452 2.22 29.60 -12.47
C VAL A 452 1.75 28.58 -11.43
N VAL A 453 2.37 28.58 -10.25
CA VAL A 453 2.06 27.67 -9.15
C VAL A 453 1.19 28.38 -8.12
N ARG A 454 -0.04 27.90 -7.93
CA ARG A 454 -1.00 28.46 -6.99
C ARG A 454 -0.73 27.99 -5.56
N VAL A 455 -0.45 26.70 -5.37
CA VAL A 455 -0.15 26.09 -4.06
C VAL A 455 0.87 24.95 -4.25
N VAL A 456 1.85 24.89 -3.35
CA VAL A 456 2.67 23.69 -3.13
C VAL A 456 2.29 23.09 -1.79
N TYR A 457 1.59 21.95 -1.85
CA TYR A 457 1.25 21.13 -0.70
C TYR A 457 2.50 20.39 -0.24
N TYR A 458 2.99 20.78 0.93
CA TYR A 458 4.15 20.22 1.61
C TYR A 458 4.06 20.60 3.09
N PRO A 459 4.41 19.72 4.04
CA PRO A 459 4.19 20.00 5.47
C PRO A 459 4.82 21.31 5.96
N LEU A 460 6.08 21.58 5.58
CA LEU A 460 6.75 22.87 5.86
C LEU A 460 6.08 24.01 5.07
N GLY A 461 5.61 25.04 5.78
CA GLY A 461 4.88 26.17 5.24
C GLY A 461 3.39 25.89 5.00
N SER A 462 2.87 24.74 5.43
CA SER A 462 1.42 24.46 5.38
C SER A 462 0.68 25.10 6.55
N PRO A 463 -0.65 25.29 6.45
CA PRO A 463 -1.48 25.73 7.58
C PRO A 463 -1.41 24.80 8.80
N THR A 464 -1.00 23.55 8.62
CA THR A 464 -0.89 22.52 9.66
C THR A 464 0.56 22.25 10.08
N GLN A 465 1.53 23.09 9.67
CA GLN A 465 2.95 22.89 9.99
C GLN A 465 3.16 22.79 11.50
N GLY A 466 2.54 23.66 12.30
CA GLY A 466 2.69 23.64 13.75
C GLY A 466 2.12 22.38 14.43
N ILE A 467 1.30 21.59 13.73
CA ILE A 467 0.90 20.24 14.15
C ILE A 467 2.00 19.25 13.77
N TYR A 468 2.45 19.29 12.51
CA TYR A 468 3.54 18.45 12.02
C TYR A 468 4.82 18.55 12.87
N ASP A 469 5.21 19.77 13.21
CA ASP A 469 6.43 20.09 13.97
C ASP A 469 6.46 19.42 15.36
N ARG A 470 5.31 19.08 15.95
CA ARG A 470 5.24 18.40 17.25
C ARG A 470 5.68 16.95 17.20
N PHE A 471 5.58 16.32 16.04
CA PHE A 471 5.86 14.90 15.86
C PHE A 471 7.16 14.65 15.10
N ILE A 472 7.83 15.69 14.61
CA ILE A 472 9.14 15.56 13.95
C ILE A 472 10.17 14.93 14.90
N ARG A 473 10.94 13.96 14.39
CA ARG A 473 12.16 13.47 15.06
C ARG A 473 13.28 14.50 14.87
N GLN A 474 14.05 14.77 15.94
CA GLN A 474 15.09 15.81 15.92
C GLN A 474 16.07 15.61 14.76
N GLY A 475 16.15 16.59 13.86
CA GLY A 475 17.10 16.61 12.73
C GLY A 475 16.58 16.04 11.42
N ASP A 476 15.35 15.52 11.38
CA ASP A 476 14.76 14.91 10.19
C ASP A 476 13.78 15.86 9.46
N GLY A 477 13.54 15.58 8.16
CA GLY A 477 12.90 16.51 7.23
C GLY A 477 11.38 16.39 7.15
N TYR A 478 10.75 17.19 6.29
CA TYR A 478 9.29 17.26 6.12
C TYR A 478 8.74 16.28 5.07
N GLY A 479 9.46 15.19 4.82
CA GLY A 479 9.10 14.16 3.86
C GLY A 479 9.59 14.40 2.43
N PHE A 480 9.40 13.37 1.61
CA PHE A 480 9.88 13.25 0.23
C PHE A 480 8.79 13.52 -0.84
N LEU A 481 7.55 13.73 -0.40
CA LEU A 481 6.38 13.85 -1.26
C LEU A 481 5.92 15.31 -1.29
N LEU A 482 5.49 15.80 -2.44
CA LEU A 482 4.84 17.10 -2.59
C LEU A 482 3.73 17.02 -3.64
N SER A 483 2.73 17.90 -3.51
CA SER A 483 1.69 18.07 -4.54
C SER A 483 1.59 19.54 -4.95
N ILE A 484 1.20 19.77 -6.21
CA ILE A 484 1.22 21.09 -6.84
C ILE A 484 -0.17 21.35 -7.43
N LYS A 485 -0.74 22.49 -7.05
CA LYS A 485 -1.89 23.08 -7.74
C LYS A 485 -1.38 24.24 -8.59
N PHE A 486 -1.59 24.15 -9.89
CA PHE A 486 -1.28 25.20 -10.85
C PHE A 486 -2.42 26.23 -10.93
N VAL A 487 -2.11 27.40 -11.50
CA VAL A 487 -3.11 28.47 -11.70
C VAL A 487 -4.19 28.09 -12.72
N THR A 488 -3.86 27.25 -13.70
CA THR A 488 -4.81 26.71 -14.67
C THR A 488 -4.63 25.19 -14.89
N PRO A 489 -5.68 24.47 -15.31
CA PRO A 489 -5.59 23.08 -15.77
C PRO A 489 -4.53 22.83 -16.85
N GLY A 490 -4.46 23.71 -17.86
CA GLY A 490 -3.50 23.57 -18.95
C GLY A 490 -2.06 23.68 -18.47
N ALA A 491 -1.77 24.57 -17.52
CA ALA A 491 -0.44 24.67 -16.91
C ALA A 491 -0.04 23.38 -16.18
N ALA A 492 -0.97 22.70 -15.50
CA ALA A 492 -0.71 21.42 -14.85
C ALA A 492 -0.36 20.32 -15.88
N ALA A 493 -1.12 20.22 -16.97
CA ALA A 493 -0.85 19.26 -18.04
C ALA A 493 0.49 19.55 -18.73
N ALA A 494 0.76 20.81 -19.06
CA ALA A 494 2.03 21.22 -19.68
C ALA A 494 3.24 20.95 -18.78
N PHE A 495 3.13 21.24 -17.47
CA PHE A 495 4.17 20.89 -16.49
C PHE A 495 4.40 19.38 -16.45
N TYR A 496 3.33 18.60 -16.33
CA TYR A 496 3.40 17.14 -16.23
C TYR A 496 4.09 16.54 -17.46
N ASP A 497 3.65 16.92 -18.67
CA ASP A 497 4.20 16.39 -19.92
C ASP A 497 5.68 16.75 -20.06
N ALA A 498 6.06 17.98 -19.71
CA ALA A 498 7.44 18.47 -19.82
C ALA A 498 8.39 17.98 -18.70
N LEU A 499 7.88 17.54 -17.56
CA LEU A 499 8.70 17.05 -16.46
C LEU A 499 9.28 15.67 -16.80
N ASP A 500 10.54 15.64 -17.20
CA ASP A 500 11.24 14.43 -17.66
C ASP A 500 11.74 13.54 -16.50
N VAL A 501 10.80 12.88 -15.83
CA VAL A 501 11.03 11.89 -14.76
C VAL A 501 10.14 10.66 -14.99
N ALA A 502 10.30 9.62 -14.16
CA ALA A 502 9.35 8.51 -14.21
C ALA A 502 7.93 9.01 -13.93
N LYS A 503 6.94 8.51 -14.66
CA LYS A 503 5.54 8.93 -14.51
C LYS A 503 4.66 7.71 -14.37
N GLY A 504 3.82 7.64 -13.34
CA GLY A 504 3.02 6.44 -13.08
C GLY A 504 2.45 6.35 -11.66
N PRO A 505 1.72 5.25 -11.35
CA PRO A 505 1.20 5.01 -10.02
C PRO A 505 2.32 4.72 -9.00
N SER A 506 2.00 4.78 -7.71
CA SER A 506 2.91 4.62 -6.57
C SER A 506 3.64 5.91 -6.13
N LEU A 507 4.52 5.77 -5.13
CA LEU A 507 5.36 6.80 -4.50
C LEU A 507 6.47 6.12 -3.68
N GLY A 508 7.43 6.91 -3.19
CA GLY A 508 8.49 6.46 -2.29
C GLY A 508 9.50 5.54 -2.98
N THR A 509 9.99 5.94 -4.14
CA THR A 509 10.89 5.15 -4.99
C THR A 509 12.31 5.70 -4.98
N ASN A 510 13.30 4.87 -5.35
CA ASN A 510 14.71 5.28 -5.47
C ASN A 510 14.93 6.31 -6.60
N PHE A 511 13.98 6.41 -7.52
CA PHE A 511 13.91 7.40 -8.59
C PHE A 511 12.71 8.33 -8.37
N THR A 512 12.76 9.54 -8.90
CA THR A 512 11.68 10.51 -8.81
C THR A 512 10.52 10.08 -9.70
N LEU A 513 9.32 10.07 -9.12
CA LEU A 513 8.08 9.65 -9.75
C LEU A 513 7.05 10.77 -9.71
N CYS A 514 6.47 11.11 -10.86
CA CYS A 514 5.40 12.09 -11.02
C CYS A 514 4.06 11.41 -11.35
N CYS A 515 2.95 11.94 -10.86
CA CYS A 515 1.62 11.50 -11.28
C CYS A 515 0.60 12.66 -11.33
N ALA A 516 -0.31 12.62 -12.31
CA ALA A 516 -1.53 13.42 -12.27
C ALA A 516 -2.51 12.75 -11.28
N TYR A 517 -2.29 13.01 -9.99
CA TYR A 517 -2.76 12.16 -8.88
C TYR A 517 -4.26 11.91 -8.92
N THR A 518 -5.07 12.97 -8.99
CA THR A 518 -6.52 12.86 -8.82
C THR A 518 -7.16 12.15 -10.01
N LEU A 519 -6.66 12.42 -11.23
CA LEU A 519 -7.09 11.70 -12.42
C LEU A 519 -6.62 10.25 -12.41
N LEU A 520 -5.43 9.95 -11.88
CA LEU A 520 -4.94 8.57 -11.82
C LEU A 520 -5.71 7.74 -10.78
N ALA A 521 -5.97 8.31 -9.59
CA ALA A 521 -6.46 7.57 -8.44
C ALA A 521 -7.99 7.68 -8.23
N HIS A 522 -8.61 8.78 -8.67
CA HIS A 522 -10.00 9.13 -8.33
C HIS A 522 -10.82 9.56 -9.55
N TYR A 523 -10.48 9.10 -10.75
CA TYR A 523 -11.16 9.49 -11.99
C TYR A 523 -12.68 9.29 -11.97
N ARG A 524 -13.14 8.20 -11.35
CA ARG A 524 -14.57 7.89 -11.21
C ARG A 524 -15.24 8.60 -10.03
N GLU A 525 -14.46 9.31 -9.21
CA GLU A 525 -14.85 9.87 -7.91
C GLU A 525 -14.47 11.37 -7.80
N LEU A 526 -14.25 12.07 -8.92
CA LEU A 526 -13.74 13.45 -8.94
C LEU A 526 -14.58 14.42 -8.11
N GLY A 527 -15.92 14.30 -8.16
CA GLY A 527 -16.82 15.12 -7.36
C GLY A 527 -16.66 14.89 -5.85
N GLN A 528 -16.49 13.63 -5.43
CA GLN A 528 -16.23 13.29 -4.03
C GLN A 528 -14.87 13.82 -3.58
N ALA A 529 -13.82 13.58 -4.38
CA ALA A 529 -12.46 14.07 -4.12
C ALA A 529 -12.43 15.60 -3.95
N ALA A 530 -13.12 16.34 -4.82
CA ALA A 530 -13.26 17.79 -4.72
C ALA A 530 -13.91 18.22 -3.39
N GLY A 531 -14.86 17.44 -2.87
CA GLY A 531 -15.47 17.65 -1.55
C GLY A 531 -14.47 17.62 -0.39
N TYR A 532 -13.35 16.90 -0.52
CA TYR A 532 -12.24 16.85 0.43
C TYR A 532 -11.11 17.84 0.08
N GLY A 533 -11.31 18.72 -0.90
CA GLY A 533 -10.30 19.68 -1.36
C GLY A 533 -9.24 19.08 -2.28
N VAL A 534 -9.40 17.82 -2.69
CA VAL A 534 -8.51 17.16 -3.66
C VAL A 534 -8.91 17.59 -5.06
N PHE A 535 -8.08 18.45 -5.66
CA PHE A 535 -8.35 19.08 -6.95
C PHE A 535 -8.09 18.12 -8.12
N GLU A 536 -8.88 18.19 -9.19
CA GLU A 536 -8.77 17.31 -10.36
C GLU A 536 -7.39 17.37 -11.04
N HIS A 537 -6.86 18.57 -11.29
CA HIS A 537 -5.59 18.74 -11.99
C HIS A 537 -4.41 18.87 -11.01
N LEU A 538 -4.36 18.00 -10.00
CA LEU A 538 -3.29 17.95 -9.01
C LEU A 538 -2.11 17.13 -9.55
N VAL A 539 -0.92 17.74 -9.60
CA VAL A 539 0.33 17.03 -9.92
C VAL A 539 1.03 16.67 -8.62
N ARG A 540 1.43 15.40 -8.45
CA ARG A 540 2.18 14.94 -7.28
C ARG A 540 3.55 14.45 -7.71
N ILE A 541 4.58 14.85 -6.97
CA ILE A 541 5.96 14.41 -7.17
C ILE A 541 6.41 13.68 -5.91
N SER A 542 6.83 12.43 -6.07
CA SER A 542 7.57 11.66 -5.09
C SER A 542 9.05 11.75 -5.44
N VAL A 543 9.83 12.45 -4.64
CA VAL A 543 11.26 12.67 -4.88
C VAL A 543 12.06 11.40 -4.56
N GLY A 544 12.96 11.05 -5.48
CA GLY A 544 13.87 9.92 -5.36
C GLY A 544 15.28 10.31 -4.91
N LEU A 545 16.27 9.54 -5.37
CA LEU A 545 17.68 9.66 -4.98
C LEU A 545 18.57 10.23 -6.07
N GLU A 546 18.01 10.91 -7.07
CA GLU A 546 18.80 11.61 -8.08
C GLU A 546 19.66 12.74 -7.46
N GLY A 547 20.45 13.43 -8.28
CA GLY A 547 21.16 14.63 -7.85
C GLY A 547 20.19 15.81 -7.70
N GLU A 548 20.38 16.65 -6.68
CA GLU A 548 19.51 17.80 -6.45
C GLU A 548 19.45 18.74 -7.67
N GLU A 549 20.60 19.14 -8.20
CA GLU A 549 20.69 20.00 -9.39
C GLU A 549 20.01 19.38 -10.62
N TRP A 550 20.12 18.05 -10.76
CA TRP A 550 19.49 17.32 -11.86
C TRP A 550 17.97 17.46 -11.80
N LEU A 551 17.35 17.20 -10.63
CA LEU A 551 15.91 17.30 -10.50
C LEU A 551 15.43 18.75 -10.63
N ARG A 552 16.14 19.70 -10.02
CA ARG A 552 15.82 21.13 -10.11
C ARG A 552 15.86 21.66 -11.55
N GLY A 553 16.84 21.24 -12.35
CA GLY A 553 16.93 21.63 -13.75
C GLY A 553 15.77 21.10 -14.60
N ARG A 554 15.23 19.91 -14.26
CA ARG A 554 14.04 19.38 -14.94
C ARG A 554 12.75 20.06 -14.50
N VAL A 555 12.63 20.35 -13.21
CA VAL A 555 11.53 21.14 -12.67
C VAL A 555 11.52 22.53 -13.31
N GLU A 556 12.67 23.16 -13.50
CA GLU A 556 12.79 24.46 -14.18
C GLU A 556 12.26 24.39 -15.62
N LYS A 557 12.69 23.41 -16.41
CA LYS A 557 12.18 23.20 -17.78
C LYS A 557 10.66 22.99 -17.80
N ALA A 558 10.13 22.19 -16.89
CA ALA A 558 8.69 21.94 -16.78
C ALA A 558 7.92 23.20 -16.37
N MET A 559 8.48 24.03 -15.48
CA MET A 559 7.92 25.32 -15.10
C MET A 559 7.85 26.30 -16.27
N MET A 560 8.88 26.34 -17.13
CA MET A 560 8.86 27.18 -18.35
C MET A 560 7.75 26.76 -19.33
N ALA A 561 7.51 25.44 -19.48
CA ALA A 561 6.41 24.94 -20.30
C ALA A 561 5.05 25.34 -19.72
N ALA A 562 4.88 25.20 -18.40
CA ALA A 562 3.67 25.63 -17.71
C ALA A 562 3.42 27.14 -17.81
N GLU A 563 4.46 27.97 -17.64
CA GLU A 563 4.40 29.41 -17.81
C GLU A 563 3.96 29.81 -19.22
N SER A 564 4.57 29.19 -20.24
CA SER A 564 4.22 29.41 -21.63
C SER A 564 2.74 29.10 -21.89
N ARG A 565 2.22 28.03 -21.28
CA ARG A 565 0.79 27.67 -21.39
C ARG A 565 -0.13 28.68 -20.73
N VAL A 566 0.22 29.21 -19.56
CA VAL A 566 -0.54 30.29 -18.90
C VAL A 566 -0.64 31.53 -19.78
N TRP A 567 0.48 31.92 -20.41
CA TRP A 567 0.51 33.06 -21.33
C TRP A 567 -0.37 32.85 -22.57
N LEU A 568 -0.34 31.66 -23.16
CA LEU A 568 -1.20 31.33 -24.31
C LEU A 568 -2.68 31.40 -23.95
N GLU A 569 -3.08 30.83 -22.80
CA GLU A 569 -4.47 30.88 -22.32
C GLU A 569 -4.94 32.32 -22.03
N PHE A 570 -4.05 33.17 -21.53
CA PHE A 570 -4.34 34.59 -21.33
C PHE A 570 -4.61 35.31 -22.67
N LEU A 571 -3.80 35.05 -23.70
CA LEU A 571 -4.00 35.63 -25.03
C LEU A 571 -5.28 35.12 -25.70
N GLU A 572 -5.57 33.82 -25.58
CA GLU A 572 -6.81 33.21 -26.09
C GLU A 572 -8.06 33.85 -25.42
N GLY A 573 -8.00 34.09 -24.11
CA GLY A 573 -9.10 34.70 -23.35
C GLY A 573 -9.31 36.20 -23.58
N GLN A 574 -8.35 36.92 -24.17
CA GLN A 574 -8.55 38.33 -24.58
C GLN A 574 -9.13 38.47 -26.00
N GLY A 575 -9.12 37.38 -26.79
CA GLY A 575 -9.65 37.35 -28.16
C GLY A 575 -11.10 36.83 -28.28
N SER A 576 -11.66 36.30 -27.18
CA SER A 576 -13.06 35.85 -27.04
C SER A 576 -13.91 36.91 -26.33
#